data_AF-I0I7J3-F1
#
_entry.id   AF-I0I7J3-F1
#
_cell.length_a   1.000
_cell.length_b   1.000
_cell.length_c   1.000
_cell.angle_alpha   90.00
_cell.angle_beta   90.00
_cell.angle_gamma   90.00
#
_symmetry.space_group_name_H-M   'P 1'
#
loop_
_entity.id
_entity.type
_entity.pdbx_description
1 polymer ?
#
loop_
_entity_poly.entity_id
_entity_poly.type
_entity_poly.pdbx_seq_one_letter_code
_entity_poly.pdbx_strand_id
1 'polypeptide(L)'
;MTTTAQRVSTEAQLRARKKPRFNRWDSPWLNPKFLIGLSMVLFVMLLGPIGQLFWDTRLALPASSPLNLPPPWAPGFTSESDKPAVQQLETLRPRARATVAAAEAPATPAVSRSITGGNPFARTPAATGAQPAATPARSSLTGGNPFATPRATESAAVPPTTGQAQQPRQAVGAAAYARFGTPTWAHPLGTESSGRDMLAVLLVGAPRSLRIGLIAASIGMAIGVLLGFTAGYLGGWVDSVIRTISDAVIVIPALAVLIVIGAYVKVLQIENMALLLALFAWPGPTRLIRAQVLSMRERGYVQMARISGASSFHIMFLEMMPNMLPYIAASFTGNVSAAILAATGLEVLGLGPTRIPTLGMTIYYAISAAAILRGMWWWWGVPIVALVIVFSGLFLMTVGLDEIANPRLRGRKVTA
;
A
#
# COMPACT_ATOMS: atom_id res chain seq x y z
N MET A 1 14.24 -75.08 -19.96
CA MET A 1 14.03 -74.75 -18.54
C MET A 1 14.43 -73.31 -18.16
N THR A 2 14.85 -72.45 -19.10
CA THR A 2 15.39 -71.11 -18.82
C THR A 2 14.38 -69.94 -18.90
N THR A 3 13.18 -70.16 -19.44
CA THR A 3 12.18 -69.08 -19.66
C THR A 3 11.43 -68.66 -18.38
N THR A 4 11.29 -69.55 -17.41
CA THR A 4 10.51 -69.28 -16.18
C THR A 4 11.27 -68.40 -15.20
N ALA A 5 12.59 -68.61 -15.05
CA ALA A 5 13.42 -67.82 -14.14
C ALA A 5 13.53 -66.35 -14.58
N GLN A 6 13.57 -66.09 -15.89
CA GLN A 6 13.66 -64.74 -16.43
C GLN A 6 12.37 -63.94 -16.18
N ARG A 7 11.18 -64.53 -16.40
CA ARG A 7 9.90 -63.87 -16.11
C ARG A 7 9.70 -63.55 -14.62
N VAL A 8 10.11 -64.45 -13.73
CA VAL A 8 10.03 -64.21 -12.28
C VAL A 8 10.96 -63.07 -11.86
N SER A 9 12.15 -62.97 -12.45
CA SER A 9 13.07 -61.85 -12.19
C SER A 9 12.53 -60.51 -12.70
N THR A 10 11.87 -60.49 -13.86
CA THR A 10 11.27 -59.27 -14.43
C THR A 10 10.04 -58.83 -13.62
N GLU A 11 9.19 -59.77 -13.18
CA GLU A 11 8.07 -59.46 -12.28
C GLU A 11 8.54 -58.99 -10.90
N ALA A 12 9.60 -59.62 -10.35
CA ALA A 12 10.20 -59.17 -9.09
C ALA A 12 10.80 -57.76 -9.23
N GLN A 13 11.44 -57.45 -10.36
CA GLN A 13 11.95 -56.10 -10.64
C GLN A 13 10.83 -55.07 -10.89
N LEU A 14 9.73 -55.46 -11.55
CA LEU A 14 8.55 -54.61 -11.76
C LEU A 14 7.78 -54.36 -10.46
N ARG A 15 7.72 -55.35 -9.56
CA ARG A 15 7.14 -55.20 -8.22
C ARG A 15 8.06 -54.40 -7.28
N ALA A 16 9.37 -54.59 -7.35
CA ALA A 16 10.34 -53.78 -6.61
C ALA A 16 10.39 -52.31 -7.07
N ARG A 17 9.99 -52.03 -8.32
CA ARG A 17 9.82 -50.65 -8.85
C ARG A 17 8.52 -49.97 -8.42
N LYS A 18 7.54 -50.69 -7.87
CA LYS A 18 6.36 -50.10 -7.23
C LYS A 18 6.69 -49.76 -5.77
N LYS A 19 7.60 -48.80 -5.57
CA LYS A 19 7.54 -48.01 -4.33
C LYS A 19 6.15 -47.37 -4.29
N PRO A 20 5.37 -47.50 -3.21
CA PRO A 20 4.12 -46.77 -3.09
C PRO A 20 4.48 -45.28 -3.04
N ARG A 21 4.41 -44.61 -4.20
CA ARG A 21 4.66 -43.17 -4.33
C ARG A 21 3.39 -42.41 -3.95
N PHE A 22 2.86 -42.74 -2.78
CA PHE A 22 1.92 -41.87 -2.09
C PHE A 22 2.74 -41.10 -1.06
N ASN A 23 3.47 -40.09 -1.54
CA ASN A 23 4.03 -39.13 -0.63
C ASN A 23 2.85 -38.25 -0.19
N ARG A 24 2.48 -38.32 1.09
CA ARG A 24 1.44 -37.51 1.74
C ARG A 24 1.59 -35.98 1.51
N TRP A 25 2.71 -35.57 0.93
CA TRP A 25 3.16 -34.22 0.60
C TRP A 25 2.93 -33.81 -0.87
N ASP A 26 2.20 -34.61 -1.67
CA ASP A 26 1.92 -34.28 -3.09
C ASP A 26 0.77 -33.28 -3.32
N SER A 27 0.07 -32.85 -2.26
CA SER A 27 -1.02 -31.89 -2.38
C SER A 27 -0.49 -30.46 -2.61
N PRO A 28 -1.18 -29.65 -3.44
CA PRO A 28 -0.75 -28.29 -3.75
C PRO A 28 -0.47 -27.41 -2.53
N TRP A 29 -1.21 -27.67 -1.47
CA TRP A 29 -1.28 -26.84 -0.28
C TRP A 29 -0.19 -27.15 0.76
N LEU A 30 0.57 -28.24 0.57
CA LEU A 30 1.61 -28.71 1.49
C LEU A 30 3.04 -28.45 0.98
N ASN A 31 3.21 -27.70 -0.12
CA ASN A 31 4.54 -27.32 -0.59
C ASN A 31 5.25 -26.40 0.43
N PRO A 32 6.49 -26.72 0.86
CA PRO A 32 7.21 -25.92 1.86
C PRO A 32 7.40 -24.46 1.45
N LYS A 33 7.66 -24.18 0.16
CA LYS A 33 7.81 -22.79 -0.34
C LYS A 33 6.51 -22.02 -0.20
N PHE A 34 5.40 -22.66 -0.54
CA PHE A 34 4.06 -22.08 -0.39
C PHE A 34 3.75 -21.81 1.09
N LEU A 35 4.01 -22.78 1.98
CA LEU A 35 3.76 -22.63 3.42
C LEU A 35 4.62 -21.54 4.06
N ILE A 36 5.90 -21.46 3.70
CA ILE A 36 6.79 -20.39 4.18
C ILE A 36 6.27 -19.05 3.68
N GLY A 37 5.99 -18.91 2.39
CA GLY A 37 5.47 -17.67 1.83
C GLY A 37 4.14 -17.24 2.46
N LEU A 38 3.22 -18.20 2.63
CA LEU A 38 1.93 -17.99 3.30
C LEU A 38 2.13 -17.55 4.75
N SER A 39 3.07 -18.16 5.48
CA SER A 39 3.38 -17.77 6.86
C SER A 39 3.92 -16.34 6.94
N MET A 40 4.75 -15.91 5.97
CA MET A 40 5.28 -14.54 5.93
C MET A 40 4.16 -13.52 5.70
N VAL A 41 3.27 -13.80 4.75
CA VAL A 41 2.12 -12.93 4.46
C VAL A 41 1.14 -12.90 5.64
N LEU A 42 0.82 -14.06 6.22
CA LEU A 42 -0.04 -14.16 7.40
C LEU A 42 0.58 -13.46 8.61
N PHE A 43 1.89 -13.60 8.82
CA PHE A 43 2.59 -12.88 9.88
C PHE A 43 2.39 -11.37 9.75
N VAL A 44 2.59 -10.82 8.55
CA VAL A 44 2.38 -9.39 8.29
C VAL A 44 0.91 -9.00 8.47
N MET A 45 -0.03 -9.83 8.03
CA MET A 45 -1.47 -9.58 8.20
C MET A 45 -1.87 -9.60 9.69
N LEU A 46 -1.26 -10.48 10.48
CA LEU A 46 -1.51 -10.64 11.90
C LEU A 46 -0.83 -9.59 12.76
N LEU A 47 0.18 -8.85 12.25
CA LEU A 47 0.79 -7.73 12.98
C LEU A 47 -0.23 -6.70 13.46
N GLY A 48 -1.34 -6.50 12.74
CA GLY A 48 -2.42 -5.62 13.16
C GLY A 48 -3.09 -6.08 14.46
N PRO A 49 -3.87 -7.18 14.43
CA PRO A 49 -4.58 -7.66 15.61
C PRO A 49 -3.64 -8.11 16.74
N ILE A 50 -2.53 -8.78 16.41
CA ILE A 50 -1.57 -9.26 17.42
C ILE A 50 -0.77 -8.10 18.01
N GLY A 51 -0.35 -7.15 17.17
CA GLY A 51 0.43 -6.00 17.61
C GLY A 51 -0.30 -5.12 18.62
N GLN A 52 -1.63 -5.04 18.55
CA GLN A 52 -2.45 -4.32 19.52
C GLN A 52 -2.36 -4.89 20.95
N LEU A 53 -2.00 -6.17 21.11
CA LEU A 53 -1.79 -6.76 22.43
C LEU A 53 -0.47 -6.36 23.07
N PHE A 54 0.54 -6.01 22.25
CA PHE A 54 1.91 -5.77 22.71
C PHE A 54 2.34 -4.31 22.62
N TRP A 55 1.64 -3.47 21.86
CA TRP A 55 2.01 -2.07 21.62
C TRP A 55 0.80 -1.15 21.44
N ASP A 56 0.92 0.11 21.89
CA ASP A 56 -0.15 1.09 21.73
C ASP A 56 -0.22 1.61 20.28
N THR A 57 -1.22 1.12 19.56
CA THR A 57 -1.48 1.54 18.16
C THR A 57 -1.95 2.98 18.02
N ARG A 58 -2.36 3.66 19.11
CA ARG A 58 -2.71 5.09 19.08
C ARG A 58 -1.49 5.97 18.80
N LEU A 59 -0.29 5.45 19.06
CA LEU A 59 0.99 6.11 18.71
C LEU A 59 1.25 6.18 17.20
N ALA A 60 0.41 5.54 16.38
CA ALA A 60 0.43 5.70 14.94
C ALA A 60 -0.20 7.02 14.46
N LEU A 61 -0.84 7.80 15.34
CA LEU A 61 -1.46 9.09 15.02
C LEU A 61 -0.43 10.24 15.05
N PRO A 62 -0.58 11.27 14.20
CA PRO A 62 0.27 12.46 14.25
C PRO A 62 0.29 13.09 15.65
N ALA A 63 1.46 13.62 16.04
CA ALA A 63 1.72 14.29 17.32
C ALA A 63 1.48 13.44 18.59
N SER A 64 1.40 12.12 18.46
CA SER A 64 1.22 11.19 19.58
C SER A 64 2.51 10.92 20.37
N SER A 65 3.65 10.99 19.69
CA SER A 65 5.00 10.74 20.20
C SER A 65 5.86 12.01 20.10
N PRO A 66 7.05 12.08 20.71
CA PRO A 66 7.93 13.25 20.64
C PRO A 66 8.18 13.68 19.19
N LEU A 67 7.97 14.97 18.91
CA LEU A 67 8.22 15.54 17.59
C LEU A 67 9.72 15.52 17.30
N ASN A 68 10.05 15.07 16.10
CA ASN A 68 11.42 15.09 15.61
C ASN A 68 11.63 16.36 14.76
N LEU A 69 11.94 17.47 15.45
CA LEU A 69 12.27 18.77 14.86
C LEU A 69 13.73 18.77 14.34
N PRO A 70 14.03 19.50 13.26
CA PRO A 70 15.41 19.62 12.77
C PRO A 70 16.33 20.20 13.86
N PRO A 71 17.63 19.86 13.82
CA PRO A 71 18.57 20.36 14.81
C PRO A 71 18.68 21.89 14.73
N PRO A 72 18.93 22.59 15.86
CA PRO A 72 18.87 24.05 15.91
C PRO A 72 19.89 24.79 15.03
N TRP A 73 20.87 24.08 14.50
CA TRP A 73 21.91 24.58 13.60
C TRP A 73 21.60 24.29 12.12
N ALA A 74 20.47 23.67 11.80
CA ALA A 74 20.01 23.51 10.43
C ALA A 74 19.76 24.90 9.81
N PRO A 75 20.22 25.15 8.55
CA PRO A 75 20.01 26.45 7.91
C PRO A 75 18.52 26.83 7.92
N GLY A 76 18.19 27.94 8.59
CA GLY A 76 16.81 28.44 8.72
C GLY A 76 16.12 28.20 10.07
N PHE A 77 16.71 27.43 11.00
CA PHE A 77 16.20 27.32 12.38
C PHE A 77 16.90 28.34 13.27
N THR A 78 16.16 29.31 13.82
CA THR A 78 16.71 30.20 14.85
C THR A 78 15.90 30.03 16.13
N SER A 79 16.59 29.82 17.25
CA SER A 79 15.96 29.53 18.54
C SER A 79 15.02 30.63 19.06
N GLU A 80 14.94 31.77 18.37
CA GLU A 80 14.13 32.92 18.74
C GLU A 80 12.92 33.10 17.80
N SER A 81 13.03 32.75 16.51
CA SER A 81 11.92 32.78 15.55
C SER A 81 10.95 31.61 15.68
N ASP A 82 11.43 30.43 16.10
CA ASP A 82 10.69 29.17 15.96
C ASP A 82 10.03 28.69 17.27
N LYS A 83 10.39 29.30 18.41
CA LYS A 83 9.71 29.15 19.71
C LYS A 83 8.17 29.26 19.64
N PRO A 84 7.58 30.25 18.95
CA PRO A 84 6.12 30.36 18.86
C PRO A 84 5.47 29.19 18.12
N ALA A 85 6.11 28.59 17.11
CA ALA A 85 5.55 27.44 16.38
C ALA A 85 5.58 26.16 17.24
N VAL A 86 6.66 25.95 18.01
CA VAL A 86 6.78 24.83 18.96
C VAL A 86 5.78 24.98 20.11
N GLN A 87 5.63 26.19 20.68
CA GLN A 87 4.60 26.49 21.68
C GLN A 87 3.18 26.36 21.13
N GLN A 88 2.92 26.74 19.87
CA GLN A 88 1.64 26.51 19.22
C GLN A 88 1.35 25.02 19.05
N LEU A 89 2.33 24.20 18.67
CA LEU A 89 2.15 22.75 18.55
C LEU A 89 1.91 22.08 19.92
N GLU A 90 2.60 22.52 20.97
CA GLU A 90 2.38 22.04 22.35
C GLU A 90 1.01 22.45 22.91
N THR A 91 0.55 23.67 22.61
CA THR A 91 -0.79 24.13 23.00
C THR A 91 -1.92 23.49 22.20
N LEU A 92 -1.65 22.98 20.99
CA LEU A 92 -2.60 22.23 20.17
C LEU A 92 -2.68 20.73 20.56
N ARG A 93 -1.71 20.21 21.31
CA ARG A 93 -1.65 18.81 21.79
C ARG A 93 -2.90 18.34 22.54
N PRO A 94 -3.53 19.14 23.44
CA PRO A 94 -4.78 18.76 24.10
C PRO A 94 -6.00 18.86 23.17
N ARG A 95 -6.00 19.83 22.23
CA ARG A 95 -7.10 20.01 21.27
C ARG A 95 -7.14 18.90 20.24
N ALA A 96 -5.98 18.47 19.73
CA ALA A 96 -5.89 17.32 18.83
C ALA A 96 -6.36 16.01 19.51
N ARG A 97 -6.08 15.83 20.81
CA ARG A 97 -6.65 14.72 21.60
C ARG A 97 -8.17 14.84 21.75
N ALA A 98 -8.71 16.06 21.90
CA ALA A 98 -10.14 16.31 22.08
C ALA A 98 -10.97 16.19 20.78
N THR A 99 -10.46 16.64 19.62
CA THR A 99 -11.16 16.45 18.33
C THR A 99 -11.17 14.99 17.88
N VAL A 100 -10.18 14.20 18.29
CA VAL A 100 -10.15 12.76 18.04
C VAL A 100 -11.19 12.02 18.89
N ALA A 101 -11.36 12.40 20.17
CA ALA A 101 -12.45 11.87 21.01
C ALA A 101 -13.85 12.24 20.48
N ALA A 102 -14.01 13.41 19.86
CA ALA A 102 -15.25 13.82 19.21
C ALA A 102 -15.54 13.09 17.89
N ALA A 103 -14.51 12.61 17.19
CA ALA A 103 -14.65 11.84 15.95
C ALA A 103 -14.98 10.34 16.19
N GLU A 104 -14.75 9.84 17.40
CA GLU A 104 -15.08 8.46 17.83
C GLU A 104 -16.46 8.34 18.51
N ALA A 105 -17.18 9.44 18.77
CA ALA A 105 -18.54 9.36 19.31
C ALA A 105 -19.51 8.84 18.23
N PRO A 106 -20.40 7.87 18.55
CA PRO A 106 -21.41 7.41 17.61
C PRO A 106 -22.30 8.59 17.20
N ALA A 107 -22.42 8.83 15.90
CA ALA A 107 -23.26 9.89 15.36
C ALA A 107 -24.74 9.61 15.69
N THR A 108 -25.22 10.18 16.79
CA THR A 108 -26.66 10.40 16.97
C THR A 108 -27.08 11.50 16.00
N PRO A 109 -28.06 11.27 15.12
CA PRO A 109 -28.52 12.30 14.20
C PRO A 109 -29.33 13.33 14.99
N ALA A 110 -28.67 14.41 15.39
CA ALA A 110 -29.37 15.59 15.88
C ALA A 110 -30.00 16.29 14.66
N VAL A 111 -31.29 16.04 14.47
CA VAL A 111 -32.18 16.82 13.61
C VAL A 111 -32.17 18.26 14.12
N SER A 112 -31.57 19.19 13.39
CA SER A 112 -31.87 20.63 13.52
C SER A 112 -32.32 21.18 12.16
N ARG A 113 -33.63 21.38 12.07
CA ARG A 113 -34.33 22.04 10.97
C ARG A 113 -33.84 23.48 10.83
N SER A 114 -33.45 23.87 9.62
CA SER A 114 -34.04 25.02 8.92
C SER A 114 -33.49 25.12 7.50
N ILE A 115 -34.35 24.74 6.55
CA ILE A 115 -34.27 25.08 5.14
C ILE A 115 -34.86 26.49 5.01
N THR A 116 -34.03 27.50 4.80
CA THR A 116 -34.38 28.72 4.05
C THR A 116 -33.15 29.59 3.81
N GLY A 117 -33.02 30.07 2.58
CA GLY A 117 -31.87 30.83 2.09
C GLY A 117 -31.68 32.19 2.74
N GLY A 118 -30.44 32.67 2.68
CA GLY A 118 -30.04 34.01 3.12
C GLY A 118 -28.83 34.46 2.32
N ASN A 119 -29.13 35.03 1.16
CA ASN A 119 -28.22 35.66 0.21
C ASN A 119 -27.18 36.59 0.91
N PRO A 120 -25.87 36.43 0.70
CA PRO A 120 -24.85 37.32 1.27
C PRO A 120 -24.84 38.74 0.67
N PHE A 121 -25.81 39.09 -0.19
CA PHE A 121 -25.94 40.40 -0.85
C PHE A 121 -27.08 41.31 -0.35
N ALA A 122 -27.66 41.06 0.84
CA ALA A 122 -28.66 41.99 1.40
C ALA A 122 -28.01 43.18 2.14
N ARG A 123 -28.08 44.38 1.52
CA ARG A 123 -27.75 45.69 2.12
C ARG A 123 -28.95 46.26 2.87
N THR A 124 -28.78 46.78 4.10
CA THR A 124 -29.46 48.01 4.63
C THR A 124 -28.85 48.44 6.00
N PRO A 125 -29.10 49.66 6.55
CA PRO A 125 -28.09 50.73 6.58
C PRO A 125 -27.78 51.33 7.99
N ALA A 126 -26.78 52.23 7.99
CA ALA A 126 -26.61 53.41 8.85
C ALA A 126 -26.43 53.24 10.38
N ALA A 127 -25.17 53.36 10.81
CA ALA A 127 -24.79 54.18 11.96
C ALA A 127 -23.44 54.87 11.69
N THR A 128 -23.44 56.18 11.88
CA THR A 128 -22.51 57.23 11.44
C THR A 128 -21.16 57.21 12.16
N GLY A 129 -20.05 57.53 11.47
CA GLY A 129 -18.78 57.88 12.15
C GLY A 129 -17.47 57.84 11.35
N ALA A 130 -17.39 58.60 10.25
CA ALA A 130 -16.20 59.26 9.68
C ALA A 130 -14.82 58.53 9.57
N GLN A 131 -14.42 58.18 8.34
CA GLN A 131 -13.08 58.52 7.80
C GLN A 131 -13.07 58.45 6.24
N PRO A 132 -12.34 59.34 5.54
CA PRO A 132 -12.54 59.63 4.13
C PRO A 132 -11.81 58.67 3.18
N ALA A 133 -12.40 58.52 2.00
CA ALA A 133 -11.98 57.69 0.89
C ALA A 133 -11.01 58.40 -0.09
N ALA A 134 -10.17 57.62 -0.78
CA ALA A 134 -9.82 57.82 -2.19
C ALA A 134 -9.18 56.54 -2.82
N THR A 135 -10.02 55.79 -3.56
CA THR A 135 -9.96 55.20 -4.93
C THR A 135 -8.59 54.99 -5.68
N PRO A 136 -8.51 54.19 -6.77
CA PRO A 136 -8.01 52.81 -6.76
C PRO A 136 -7.05 52.46 -7.93
N ALA A 137 -6.74 51.17 -8.06
CA ALA A 137 -6.32 50.44 -9.27
C ALA A 137 -4.87 50.58 -9.77
N ARG A 138 -4.18 49.43 -9.84
CA ARG A 138 -3.82 48.79 -11.12
C ARG A 138 -3.45 47.33 -10.89
N SER A 139 -4.12 46.46 -11.63
CA SER A 139 -3.67 45.11 -11.93
C SER A 139 -2.41 45.17 -12.79
N SER A 140 -1.39 44.38 -12.43
CA SER A 140 -0.39 43.91 -13.39
C SER A 140 -0.26 42.40 -13.28
N LEU A 141 -0.71 41.73 -14.34
CA LEU A 141 -0.40 40.37 -14.71
C LEU A 141 1.02 40.35 -15.31
N THR A 142 2.02 39.99 -14.52
CA THR A 142 3.27 39.40 -15.02
C THR A 142 3.97 38.66 -13.88
N GLY A 143 4.43 37.45 -14.17
CA GLY A 143 5.03 36.54 -13.20
C GLY A 143 6.23 37.13 -12.48
N GLY A 144 6.27 36.93 -11.17
CA GLY A 144 7.39 37.32 -10.30
C GLY A 144 7.41 36.43 -9.07
N ASN A 145 8.52 35.72 -8.89
CA ASN A 145 8.82 34.74 -7.86
C ASN A 145 8.60 35.30 -6.42
N PRO A 146 7.86 34.62 -5.51
CA PRO A 146 7.54 35.14 -4.18
C PRO A 146 8.70 35.09 -3.16
N PHE A 147 9.95 34.89 -3.61
CA PHE A 147 11.15 34.81 -2.74
C PHE A 147 12.19 35.93 -2.96
N ALA A 148 11.83 37.02 -3.63
CA ALA A 148 12.70 38.20 -3.69
C ALA A 148 12.58 39.02 -2.40
N THR A 149 13.56 38.91 -1.51
CA THR A 149 13.75 39.82 -0.37
C THR A 149 14.31 41.16 -0.87
N PRO A 150 13.81 42.32 -0.41
CA PRO A 150 14.44 43.59 -0.72
C PRO A 150 15.66 43.79 0.19
N ARG A 151 16.83 43.96 -0.42
CA ARG A 151 18.07 44.34 0.25
C ARG A 151 18.08 45.85 0.48
N ALA A 152 18.20 46.22 1.75
CA ALA A 152 18.85 47.41 2.31
C ALA A 152 18.48 48.81 1.79
N THR A 153 17.87 49.60 2.65
CA THR A 153 18.27 50.99 2.89
C THR A 153 18.21 51.33 4.38
N GLU A 154 19.24 52.05 4.81
CA GLU A 154 19.31 52.99 5.93
C GLU A 154 19.63 52.52 7.36
N SER A 155 20.89 52.82 7.69
CA SER A 155 21.53 53.06 8.97
C SER A 155 20.73 54.00 9.88
N ALA A 156 20.44 53.57 11.11
CA ALA A 156 20.24 54.45 12.25
C ALA A 156 20.90 53.83 13.48
N ALA A 157 21.85 54.57 14.05
CA ALA A 157 22.70 54.19 15.16
C ALA A 157 21.91 54.03 16.48
N VAL A 158 22.24 52.99 17.25
CA VAL A 158 21.87 52.83 18.67
C VAL A 158 23.17 52.73 19.48
N PRO A 159 23.37 53.53 20.55
CA PRO A 159 24.64 53.60 21.27
C PRO A 159 24.88 52.37 22.17
N PRO A 160 26.14 52.07 22.55
CA PRO A 160 26.46 50.89 23.33
C PRO A 160 26.12 51.12 24.81
N THR A 161 25.12 50.40 25.34
CA THR A 161 24.93 50.28 26.79
C THR A 161 25.78 49.13 27.33
N THR A 162 26.76 49.55 28.12
CA THR A 162 27.68 48.78 28.95
C THR A 162 26.97 47.81 29.89
N GLY A 163 27.48 46.57 29.95
CA GLY A 163 27.56 45.78 31.18
C GLY A 163 26.30 45.05 31.63
N GLN A 164 25.99 43.92 31.00
CA GLN A 164 25.46 42.77 31.74
C GLN A 164 26.43 41.61 31.61
N ALA A 165 26.88 41.13 32.75
CA ALA A 165 27.82 40.03 32.89
C ALA A 165 27.39 38.86 32.01
N GLN A 166 28.29 38.45 31.10
CA GLN A 166 28.19 37.21 30.37
C GLN A 166 28.10 36.08 31.40
N GLN A 167 26.89 35.64 31.73
CA GLN A 167 26.69 34.38 32.45
C GLN A 167 27.43 33.32 31.63
N PRO A 168 28.26 32.47 32.27
CA PRO A 168 28.96 31.43 31.54
C PRO A 168 27.88 30.67 30.79
N ARG A 169 27.99 30.61 29.46
CA ARG A 169 27.15 29.76 28.62
C ARG A 169 27.21 28.40 29.29
N GLN A 170 26.16 28.06 30.03
CA GLN A 170 25.97 26.70 30.50
C GLN A 170 25.95 25.92 29.20
N ALA A 171 27.03 25.18 28.97
CA ALA A 171 27.08 24.20 27.93
C ALA A 171 25.95 23.24 28.27
N VAL A 172 24.77 23.52 27.72
CA VAL A 172 23.65 22.59 27.68
C VAL A 172 24.29 21.37 27.04
N GLY A 173 24.54 20.36 27.87
CA GLY A 173 25.51 19.33 27.56
C GLY A 173 25.18 18.66 26.24
N ALA A 174 26.21 18.11 25.59
CA ALA A 174 26.07 17.25 24.41
C ALA A 174 24.94 16.18 24.53
N ALA A 175 24.53 15.85 25.77
CA ALA A 175 23.39 14.98 26.11
C ALA A 175 22.00 15.53 25.72
N ALA A 176 21.79 16.85 25.63
CA ALA A 176 20.52 17.45 25.20
C ALA A 176 20.32 17.44 23.66
N TYR A 177 21.37 17.05 22.92
CA TYR A 177 21.37 16.95 21.46
C TYR A 177 21.22 15.51 20.96
N ALA A 178 20.71 14.59 21.80
CA ALA A 178 20.39 13.23 21.38
C ALA A 178 19.49 13.30 20.15
N ARG A 179 20.04 12.86 19.00
CA ARG A 179 19.40 12.76 17.68
C ARG A 179 17.90 12.47 17.83
N PHE A 180 17.07 13.50 17.70
CA PHE A 180 15.64 13.39 17.95
C PHE A 180 15.05 12.26 17.09
N GLY A 181 14.20 11.43 17.69
CA GLY A 181 13.53 10.30 17.05
C GLY A 181 14.35 9.03 16.78
N THR A 182 15.60 8.91 17.25
CA THR A 182 16.33 7.63 17.15
C THR A 182 15.63 6.51 17.92
N PRO A 183 15.83 5.24 17.51
CA PRO A 183 15.36 4.07 18.24
C PRO A 183 15.72 4.13 19.73
N THR A 184 14.71 3.99 20.59
CA THR A 184 14.84 3.92 22.06
C THR A 184 13.91 2.84 22.60
N TRP A 185 14.05 2.43 23.86
CA TRP A 185 13.13 1.44 24.45
C TRP A 185 11.66 1.91 24.47
N ALA A 186 11.42 3.22 24.53
CA ALA A 186 10.07 3.79 24.42
C ALA A 186 9.56 3.83 22.97
N HIS A 187 10.46 3.86 21.99
CA HIS A 187 10.17 3.90 20.55
C HIS A 187 11.14 2.98 19.81
N PRO A 188 10.91 1.65 19.78
CA PRO A 188 11.92 0.66 19.35
C PRO A 188 12.36 0.82 17.90
N LEU A 189 11.49 1.35 17.03
CA LEU A 189 11.78 1.66 15.63
C LEU A 189 11.95 3.17 15.38
N GLY A 190 12.08 3.96 16.45
CA GLY A 190 12.20 5.42 16.40
C GLY A 190 10.89 6.12 16.10
N THR A 191 10.96 7.45 15.97
CA THR A 191 9.84 8.32 15.62
C THR A 191 10.10 9.10 14.35
N GLU A 192 9.03 9.51 13.67
CA GLU A 192 9.10 10.41 12.51
C GLU A 192 8.90 11.89 12.89
N SER A 193 9.05 12.81 11.92
CA SER A 193 8.97 14.25 12.16
C SER A 193 7.59 14.75 12.58
N SER A 194 6.52 14.04 12.21
CA SER A 194 5.17 14.35 12.71
C SER A 194 4.94 13.86 14.15
N GLY A 195 5.91 13.16 14.76
CA GLY A 195 5.76 12.54 16.08
C GLY A 195 4.92 11.27 16.05
N ARG A 196 4.96 10.48 14.97
CA ARG A 196 4.38 9.12 14.96
C ARG A 196 5.45 8.10 15.35
N ASP A 197 5.07 7.10 16.13
CA ASP A 197 5.92 5.96 16.49
C ASP A 197 5.99 4.97 15.31
N MET A 198 7.20 4.66 14.85
CA MET A 198 7.36 3.87 13.62
C MET A 198 6.91 2.41 13.80
N LEU A 199 6.98 1.87 15.02
CA LEU A 199 6.48 0.53 15.32
C LEU A 199 4.96 0.49 15.27
N ALA A 200 4.28 1.44 15.91
CA ALA A 200 2.83 1.58 15.81
C ALA A 200 2.38 1.80 14.36
N VAL A 201 3.10 2.63 13.59
CA VAL A 201 2.84 2.83 12.16
C VAL A 201 2.98 1.54 11.37
N LEU A 202 3.98 0.72 11.66
CA LEU A 202 4.18 -0.56 10.98
C LEU A 202 3.07 -1.57 11.31
N LEU A 203 2.74 -1.75 12.59
CA LEU A 203 1.70 -2.68 13.06
C LEU A 203 0.34 -2.35 12.43
N VAL A 204 0.06 -1.07 12.30
CA VAL A 204 -1.21 -0.57 11.78
C VAL A 204 -1.21 -0.51 10.25
N GLY A 205 -0.09 -0.10 9.63
CA GLY A 205 0.00 0.19 8.20
C GLY A 205 0.26 -1.05 7.33
N ALA A 206 1.06 -2.01 7.80
CA ALA A 206 1.41 -3.17 7.00
C ALA A 206 0.20 -4.05 6.61
N PRO A 207 -0.71 -4.41 7.53
CA PRO A 207 -1.92 -5.16 7.17
C PRO A 207 -2.84 -4.39 6.23
N ARG A 208 -2.87 -3.05 6.34
CA ARG A 208 -3.73 -2.18 5.50
C ARG A 208 -3.21 -2.11 4.06
N SER A 209 -1.91 -1.97 3.86
CA SER A 209 -1.30 -2.06 2.53
C SER A 209 -1.55 -3.43 1.89
N LEU A 210 -1.45 -4.52 2.66
CA LEU A 210 -1.77 -5.86 2.16
C LEU A 210 -3.26 -5.98 1.79
N ARG A 211 -4.15 -5.42 2.60
CA ARG A 211 -5.61 -5.43 2.36
C ARG A 211 -5.99 -4.72 1.06
N ILE A 212 -5.36 -3.59 0.72
CA ILE A 212 -5.59 -2.89 -0.55
C ILE A 212 -5.31 -3.82 -1.73
N GLY A 213 -4.12 -4.45 -1.73
CA GLY A 213 -3.72 -5.37 -2.79
C GLY A 213 -4.59 -6.62 -2.87
N LEU A 214 -4.96 -7.20 -1.73
CA LEU A 214 -5.83 -8.38 -1.67
C LEU A 214 -7.22 -8.10 -2.25
N ILE A 215 -7.85 -6.98 -1.91
CA ILE A 215 -9.18 -6.63 -2.44
C ILE A 215 -9.08 -6.39 -3.95
N ALA A 216 -8.11 -5.57 -4.37
CA ALA A 216 -7.93 -5.24 -5.79
C ALA A 216 -7.68 -6.49 -6.64
N ALA A 217 -6.78 -7.36 -6.18
CA ALA A 217 -6.45 -8.60 -6.87
C ALA A 217 -7.59 -9.60 -6.84
N SER A 218 -8.40 -9.66 -5.77
CA SER A 218 -9.54 -10.58 -5.69
C SER A 218 -10.61 -10.20 -6.71
N ILE A 219 -10.95 -8.91 -6.81
CA ILE A 219 -11.90 -8.41 -7.80
C ILE A 219 -11.35 -8.61 -9.21
N GLY A 220 -10.10 -8.20 -9.45
CA GLY A 220 -9.44 -8.36 -10.75
C GLY A 220 -9.35 -9.82 -11.18
N MET A 221 -9.02 -10.72 -10.26
CA MET A 221 -8.95 -12.16 -10.52
C MET A 221 -10.33 -12.75 -10.78
N ALA A 222 -11.37 -12.37 -10.02
CA ALA A 222 -12.73 -12.86 -10.24
C ALA A 222 -13.23 -12.49 -11.65
N ILE A 223 -13.04 -11.23 -12.06
CA ILE A 223 -13.37 -10.76 -13.41
C ILE A 223 -12.52 -11.52 -14.44
N GLY A 224 -11.22 -11.68 -14.18
CA GLY A 224 -10.31 -12.36 -15.09
C GLY A 224 -10.61 -13.85 -15.28
N VAL A 225 -11.01 -14.55 -14.23
CA VAL A 225 -11.49 -15.94 -14.30
C VAL A 225 -12.75 -16.00 -15.16
N LEU A 226 -13.75 -15.16 -14.87
CA LEU A 226 -15.01 -15.16 -15.61
C LEU A 226 -14.79 -14.90 -17.10
N LEU A 227 -14.06 -13.83 -17.44
CA LEU A 227 -13.80 -13.45 -18.83
C LEU A 227 -12.84 -14.43 -19.52
N GLY A 228 -11.80 -14.91 -18.81
CA GLY A 228 -10.80 -15.82 -19.36
C GLY A 228 -11.37 -17.19 -19.71
N PHE A 229 -12.20 -17.77 -18.83
CA PHE A 229 -12.93 -19.00 -19.13
C PHE A 229 -13.91 -18.80 -20.27
N THR A 230 -14.68 -17.71 -20.25
CA THR A 230 -15.70 -17.43 -21.28
C THR A 230 -15.06 -17.29 -22.66
N ALA A 231 -14.00 -16.48 -22.78
CA ALA A 231 -13.26 -16.30 -24.03
C ALA A 231 -12.57 -17.59 -24.49
N GLY A 232 -11.88 -18.31 -23.58
CA GLY A 232 -11.12 -19.51 -23.93
C GLY A 232 -11.99 -20.70 -24.32
N TYR A 233 -13.15 -20.85 -23.69
CA TYR A 233 -14.05 -21.99 -23.93
C TYR A 233 -14.99 -21.76 -25.12
N LEU A 234 -15.67 -20.61 -25.20
CA LEU A 234 -16.65 -20.34 -26.26
C LEU A 234 -15.99 -20.01 -27.61
N GLY A 235 -14.83 -19.35 -27.60
CA GLY A 235 -14.15 -18.95 -28.83
C GLY A 235 -14.93 -17.94 -29.68
N GLY A 236 -14.59 -17.86 -30.98
CA GLY A 236 -15.31 -17.07 -31.97
C GLY A 236 -15.35 -15.57 -31.69
N TRP A 237 -16.51 -14.94 -31.92
CA TRP A 237 -16.68 -13.49 -31.72
C TRP A 237 -16.53 -13.07 -30.25
N VAL A 238 -17.03 -13.88 -29.29
CA VAL A 238 -16.95 -13.59 -27.86
C VAL A 238 -15.49 -13.47 -27.41
N ASP A 239 -14.66 -14.42 -27.86
CA ASP A 239 -13.23 -14.37 -27.65
C ASP A 239 -12.58 -13.11 -28.25
N SER A 240 -12.93 -12.79 -29.51
CA SER A 240 -12.41 -11.61 -30.21
C SER A 240 -12.69 -10.32 -29.45
N VAL A 241 -13.93 -10.13 -28.96
CA VAL A 241 -14.31 -8.93 -28.19
C VAL A 241 -13.56 -8.86 -26.86
N ILE A 242 -13.57 -9.94 -26.07
CA ILE A 242 -12.91 -9.96 -24.76
C ILE A 242 -11.41 -9.72 -24.91
N ARG A 243 -10.77 -10.36 -25.89
CA ARG A 243 -9.36 -10.18 -26.21
C ARG A 243 -9.07 -8.74 -26.61
N THR A 244 -9.86 -8.16 -27.50
CA THR A 244 -9.66 -6.77 -27.98
C THR A 244 -9.76 -5.77 -26.83
N ILE A 245 -10.79 -5.87 -25.98
CA ILE A 245 -10.95 -4.98 -24.83
C ILE A 245 -9.78 -5.16 -23.85
N SER A 246 -9.41 -6.40 -23.54
CA SER A 246 -8.31 -6.68 -22.61
C SER A 246 -6.97 -6.14 -23.14
N ASP A 247 -6.67 -6.38 -24.41
CA ASP A 247 -5.43 -5.93 -25.05
C ASP A 247 -5.40 -4.39 -25.12
N ALA A 248 -6.53 -3.73 -25.39
CA ALA A 248 -6.64 -2.27 -25.35
C ALA A 248 -6.34 -1.68 -23.96
N VAL A 249 -6.87 -2.29 -22.88
CA VAL A 249 -6.63 -1.82 -21.51
C VAL A 249 -5.18 -2.02 -21.07
N ILE A 250 -4.53 -3.13 -21.48
CA ILE A 250 -3.12 -3.41 -21.14
C ILE A 250 -2.16 -2.38 -21.72
N VAL A 251 -2.45 -1.84 -22.92
CA VAL A 251 -1.61 -0.82 -23.58
C VAL A 251 -1.65 0.51 -22.83
N ILE A 252 -2.73 0.79 -22.11
CA ILE A 252 -2.88 2.00 -21.31
C ILE A 252 -1.97 1.89 -20.07
N PRO A 253 -1.06 2.85 -19.81
CA PRO A 253 -0.26 2.85 -18.59
C PRO A 253 -1.15 3.04 -17.36
N ALA A 254 -1.51 1.93 -16.70
CA ALA A 254 -2.44 1.94 -15.57
C ALA A 254 -2.04 2.96 -14.51
N LEU A 255 -0.75 3.02 -14.16
CA LEU A 255 -0.23 3.96 -13.17
C LEU A 255 -0.47 5.43 -13.56
N ALA A 256 -0.35 5.79 -14.85
CA ALA A 256 -0.61 7.15 -15.30
C ALA A 256 -2.09 7.53 -15.15
N VAL A 257 -3.01 6.61 -15.51
CA VAL A 257 -4.44 6.85 -15.35
C VAL A 257 -4.84 6.92 -13.87
N LEU A 258 -4.27 6.04 -13.05
CA LEU A 258 -4.45 6.04 -11.61
C LEU A 258 -3.98 7.35 -10.97
N ILE A 259 -2.87 7.93 -11.44
CA ILE A 259 -2.39 9.25 -10.99
C ILE A 259 -3.43 10.33 -11.30
N VAL A 260 -3.92 10.38 -12.55
CA VAL A 260 -4.90 11.38 -12.96
C VAL A 260 -6.17 11.25 -12.12
N ILE A 261 -6.72 10.04 -11.97
CA ILE A 261 -7.93 9.83 -11.17
C ILE A 261 -7.67 10.17 -9.69
N GLY A 262 -6.55 9.70 -9.14
CA GLY A 262 -6.14 9.96 -7.76
C GLY A 262 -6.00 11.45 -7.45
N ALA A 263 -5.57 12.26 -8.41
CA ALA A 263 -5.45 13.71 -8.25
C ALA A 263 -6.82 14.43 -8.14
N TYR A 264 -7.88 13.89 -8.74
CA TYR A 264 -9.24 14.46 -8.64
C TYR A 264 -10.01 13.96 -7.41
N VAL A 265 -9.68 12.79 -6.87
CA VAL A 265 -10.36 12.21 -5.70
C VAL A 265 -9.77 12.81 -4.42
N LYS A 266 -10.52 13.70 -3.77
CA LYS A 266 -10.04 14.48 -2.61
C LYS A 266 -9.71 13.66 -1.36
N VAL A 267 -10.37 12.50 -1.17
CA VAL A 267 -10.14 11.61 -0.02
C VAL A 267 -10.25 10.17 -0.47
N LEU A 268 -9.13 9.46 -0.55
CA LEU A 268 -9.12 8.02 -0.77
C LEU A 268 -9.21 7.30 0.57
N GLN A 269 -10.25 6.50 0.73
CA GLN A 269 -10.29 5.42 1.71
C GLN A 269 -9.59 4.18 1.14
N ILE A 270 -9.27 3.21 2.00
CA ILE A 270 -8.63 1.94 1.60
C ILE A 270 -9.46 1.23 0.53
N GLU A 271 -10.78 1.19 0.72
CA GLU A 271 -11.72 0.52 -0.16
C GLU A 271 -11.78 1.19 -1.54
N ASN A 272 -11.83 2.53 -1.57
CA ASN A 272 -11.86 3.29 -2.83
C ASN A 272 -10.57 3.10 -3.63
N MET A 273 -9.42 3.09 -2.94
CA MET A 273 -8.12 2.80 -3.55
C MET A 273 -8.11 1.39 -4.16
N ALA A 274 -8.57 0.38 -3.41
CA ALA A 274 -8.61 -0.98 -3.89
C ALA A 274 -9.53 -1.15 -5.11
N LEU A 275 -10.70 -0.50 -5.12
CA LEU A 275 -11.62 -0.50 -6.27
C LEU A 275 -11.01 0.16 -7.50
N LEU A 276 -10.30 1.28 -7.30
CA LEU A 276 -9.62 1.98 -8.38
C LEU A 276 -8.53 1.11 -9.02
N LEU A 277 -7.76 0.39 -8.21
CA LEU A 277 -6.76 -0.57 -8.69
C LEU A 277 -7.40 -1.79 -9.36
N ALA A 278 -8.52 -2.29 -8.84
CA ALA A 278 -9.25 -3.43 -9.40
C ALA A 278 -9.68 -3.20 -10.85
N LEU A 279 -10.00 -1.96 -11.22
CA LEU A 279 -10.39 -1.57 -12.59
C LEU A 279 -9.34 -1.94 -13.64
N PHE A 280 -8.07 -1.99 -13.25
CA PHE A 280 -6.95 -2.32 -14.13
C PHE A 280 -6.30 -3.69 -13.83
N ALA A 281 -6.75 -4.39 -12.78
CA ALA A 281 -6.15 -5.65 -12.33
C ALA A 281 -6.70 -6.90 -13.02
N TRP A 282 -7.74 -6.78 -13.85
CA TRP A 282 -8.41 -7.91 -14.51
C TRP A 282 -7.83 -8.36 -15.87
N PRO A 283 -7.27 -7.50 -16.75
CA PRO A 283 -6.87 -7.92 -18.10
C PRO A 283 -5.75 -8.95 -18.13
N GLY A 284 -4.76 -8.81 -17.23
CA GLY A 284 -3.65 -9.75 -17.09
C GLY A 284 -4.13 -11.17 -16.78
N PRO A 285 -4.88 -11.37 -15.67
CA PRO A 285 -5.51 -12.65 -15.36
C PRO A 285 -6.40 -13.20 -16.47
N THR A 286 -7.23 -12.37 -17.14
CA THR A 286 -8.05 -12.80 -18.29
C THR A 286 -7.21 -13.49 -19.35
N ARG A 287 -6.11 -12.85 -19.77
CA ARG A 287 -5.23 -13.37 -20.82
C ARG A 287 -4.54 -14.67 -20.40
N LEU A 288 -4.04 -14.73 -19.16
CA LEU A 288 -3.35 -15.90 -18.62
C LEU A 288 -4.27 -17.12 -18.49
N ILE A 289 -5.49 -16.91 -18.00
CA ILE A 289 -6.47 -17.98 -17.81
C ILE A 289 -7.00 -18.48 -19.16
N ARG A 290 -7.32 -17.55 -20.08
CA ARG A 290 -7.74 -17.88 -21.44
C ARG A 290 -6.74 -18.81 -22.14
N ALA A 291 -5.45 -18.53 -22.04
CA ALA A 291 -4.40 -19.35 -22.67
C ALA A 291 -4.42 -20.79 -22.15
N GLN A 292 -4.63 -20.99 -20.85
CA GLN A 292 -4.74 -22.33 -20.26
C GLN A 292 -6.05 -23.03 -20.64
N VAL A 293 -7.17 -22.30 -20.62
CA VAL A 293 -8.48 -22.83 -21.01
C VAL A 293 -8.46 -23.32 -22.45
N LEU A 294 -7.80 -22.60 -23.36
CA LEU A 294 -7.63 -23.01 -24.76
C LEU A 294 -6.87 -24.34 -24.90
N SER A 295 -5.89 -24.59 -24.05
CA SER A 295 -5.18 -25.88 -24.04
C SER A 295 -6.03 -26.99 -23.41
N MET A 296 -6.77 -26.68 -22.34
CA MET A 296 -7.54 -27.68 -21.62
C MET A 296 -8.81 -28.12 -22.34
N ARG A 297 -9.44 -27.23 -23.13
CA ARG A 297 -10.68 -27.57 -23.84
C ARG A 297 -10.48 -28.72 -24.85
N GLU A 298 -9.25 -28.93 -25.31
CA GLU A 298 -8.86 -29.99 -26.24
C GLU A 298 -8.56 -31.32 -25.52
N ARG A 299 -8.63 -31.38 -24.18
CA ARG A 299 -8.35 -32.59 -23.41
C ARG A 299 -9.53 -33.57 -23.46
N GLY A 300 -9.20 -34.87 -23.40
CA GLY A 300 -10.19 -35.95 -23.53
C GLY A 300 -11.36 -35.87 -22.53
N TYR A 301 -11.12 -35.49 -21.26
CA TYR A 301 -12.21 -35.37 -20.27
C TYR A 301 -13.24 -34.30 -20.64
N VAL A 302 -12.81 -33.19 -21.26
CA VAL A 302 -13.71 -32.12 -21.74
C VAL A 302 -14.53 -32.61 -22.93
N GLN A 303 -13.90 -33.34 -23.85
CA GLN A 303 -14.60 -33.93 -25.00
C GLN A 303 -15.64 -34.96 -24.54
N MET A 304 -15.30 -35.82 -23.57
CA MET A 304 -16.24 -36.78 -23.00
C MET A 304 -17.41 -36.08 -22.31
N ALA A 305 -17.16 -35.07 -21.47
CA ALA A 305 -18.23 -34.30 -20.82
C ALA A 305 -19.19 -33.64 -21.84
N ARG A 306 -18.66 -33.18 -22.99
CA ARG A 306 -19.48 -32.64 -24.08
C ARG A 306 -20.35 -33.71 -24.74
N ILE A 307 -19.80 -34.90 -25.01
CA ILE A 307 -20.55 -36.03 -25.57
C ILE A 307 -21.65 -36.50 -24.60
N SER A 308 -21.39 -36.43 -23.30
CA SER A 308 -22.36 -36.74 -22.24
C SER A 308 -23.47 -35.68 -22.09
N GLY A 309 -23.46 -34.61 -22.89
CA GLY A 309 -24.50 -33.57 -22.87
C GLY A 309 -24.39 -32.56 -21.74
N ALA A 310 -23.23 -32.45 -21.07
CA ALA A 310 -23.02 -31.45 -20.03
C ALA A 310 -23.09 -30.02 -20.62
N SER A 311 -23.70 -29.10 -19.87
CA SER A 311 -23.81 -27.70 -20.31
C SER A 311 -22.44 -27.01 -20.33
N SER A 312 -22.26 -25.99 -21.18
CA SER A 312 -21.01 -25.23 -21.27
C SER A 312 -20.56 -24.66 -19.92
N PHE A 313 -21.51 -24.15 -19.13
CA PHE A 313 -21.23 -23.64 -17.78
C PHE A 313 -20.71 -24.74 -16.85
N HIS A 314 -21.31 -25.92 -16.91
CA HIS A 314 -20.88 -27.08 -16.13
C HIS A 314 -19.45 -27.49 -16.51
N ILE A 315 -19.15 -27.59 -17.80
CA ILE A 315 -17.81 -27.93 -18.27
C ILE A 315 -16.78 -26.88 -17.83
N MET A 316 -17.09 -25.60 -17.94
CA MET A 316 -16.16 -24.52 -17.56
C MET A 316 -15.86 -24.50 -16.06
N PHE A 317 -16.89 -24.46 -15.20
CA PHE A 317 -16.71 -24.18 -13.76
C PHE A 317 -16.70 -25.43 -12.87
N LEU A 318 -17.33 -26.53 -13.29
CA LEU A 318 -17.38 -27.75 -12.49
C LEU A 318 -16.33 -28.79 -12.96
N GLU A 319 -15.99 -28.80 -14.25
CA GLU A 319 -15.03 -29.78 -14.78
C GLU A 319 -13.62 -29.19 -14.99
N MET A 320 -13.52 -28.03 -15.64
CA MET A 320 -12.23 -27.41 -15.98
C MET A 320 -11.62 -26.61 -14.82
N MET A 321 -12.42 -25.80 -14.12
CA MET A 321 -11.92 -24.90 -13.07
C MET A 321 -11.22 -25.61 -11.90
N PRO A 322 -11.74 -26.73 -11.33
CA PRO A 322 -11.06 -27.42 -10.23
C PRO A 322 -9.65 -27.88 -10.61
N ASN A 323 -9.47 -28.32 -11.86
CA ASN A 323 -8.17 -28.73 -12.40
C ASN A 323 -7.20 -27.56 -12.60
N MET A 324 -7.71 -26.32 -12.71
CA MET A 324 -6.91 -25.09 -12.82
C MET A 324 -6.67 -24.38 -11.49
N LEU A 325 -7.29 -24.81 -10.39
CA LEU A 325 -7.17 -24.11 -9.11
C LEU A 325 -5.72 -23.79 -8.69
N PRO A 326 -4.73 -24.69 -8.83
CA PRO A 326 -3.34 -24.36 -8.51
C PRO A 326 -2.77 -23.22 -9.35
N TYR A 327 -3.09 -23.20 -10.65
CA TYR A 327 -2.67 -22.15 -11.57
C TYR A 327 -3.39 -20.81 -11.28
N ILE A 328 -4.71 -20.87 -11.02
CA ILE A 328 -5.52 -19.72 -10.62
C ILE A 328 -4.95 -19.12 -9.32
N ALA A 329 -4.61 -19.96 -8.33
CA ALA A 329 -4.01 -19.51 -7.08
C ALA A 329 -2.62 -18.87 -7.29
N ALA A 330 -1.78 -19.43 -8.17
CA ALA A 330 -0.47 -18.86 -8.50
C ALA A 330 -0.63 -17.47 -9.15
N SER A 331 -1.53 -17.37 -10.13
CA SER A 331 -1.87 -16.12 -10.81
C SER A 331 -2.48 -15.09 -9.86
N PHE A 332 -3.33 -15.52 -8.91
CA PHE A 332 -3.89 -14.64 -7.89
C PHE A 332 -2.79 -14.02 -7.04
N THR A 333 -1.83 -14.82 -6.57
CA THR A 333 -0.70 -14.35 -5.75
C THR A 333 0.17 -13.34 -6.51
N GLY A 334 0.42 -13.59 -7.81
CA GLY A 334 1.09 -12.62 -8.68
C GLY A 334 0.29 -11.33 -8.84
N ASN A 335 -1.03 -11.43 -8.99
CA ASN A 335 -1.92 -10.28 -9.10
C ASN A 335 -1.97 -9.44 -7.81
N VAL A 336 -1.95 -10.09 -6.63
CA VAL A 336 -1.82 -9.42 -5.32
C VAL A 336 -0.51 -8.63 -5.28
N SER A 337 0.59 -9.23 -5.70
CA SER A 337 1.91 -8.56 -5.74
C SER A 337 1.87 -7.32 -6.63
N ALA A 338 1.33 -7.45 -7.84
CA ALA A 338 1.18 -6.33 -8.77
C ALA A 338 0.28 -5.21 -8.21
N ALA A 339 -0.83 -5.57 -7.56
CA ALA A 339 -1.74 -4.60 -6.96
C ALA A 339 -1.11 -3.84 -5.77
N ILE A 340 -0.35 -4.52 -4.92
CA ILE A 340 0.38 -3.87 -3.81
C ILE A 340 1.46 -2.93 -4.36
N LEU A 341 2.17 -3.35 -5.42
CA LEU A 341 3.17 -2.51 -6.06
C LEU A 341 2.55 -1.25 -6.67
N ALA A 342 1.41 -1.39 -7.36
CA ALA A 342 0.67 -0.26 -7.92
C ALA A 342 0.14 0.67 -6.82
N ALA A 343 -0.44 0.12 -5.75
CA ALA A 343 -0.89 0.88 -4.58
C ALA A 343 0.26 1.67 -3.96
N THR A 344 1.39 1.00 -3.69
CA THR A 344 2.58 1.60 -3.09
C THR A 344 3.14 2.70 -3.99
N GLY A 345 3.22 2.47 -5.31
CA GLY A 345 3.69 3.47 -6.26
C GLY A 345 2.83 4.74 -6.25
N LEU A 346 1.50 4.58 -6.16
CA LEU A 346 0.58 5.71 -6.09
C LEU A 346 0.65 6.44 -4.74
N GLU A 347 0.75 5.69 -3.64
CA GLU A 347 0.91 6.23 -2.29
C GLU A 347 2.24 7.00 -2.13
N VAL A 348 3.33 6.51 -2.71
CA VAL A 348 4.64 7.18 -2.71
C VAL A 348 4.60 8.52 -3.45
N LEU A 349 3.67 8.69 -4.41
CA LEU A 349 3.41 9.95 -5.08
C LEU A 349 2.46 10.87 -4.29
N GLY A 350 2.04 10.47 -3.09
CA GLY A 350 1.12 11.22 -2.24
C GLY A 350 -0.35 11.06 -2.61
N LEU A 351 -0.69 10.14 -3.52
CA LEU A 351 -2.04 9.91 -4.01
C LEU A 351 -2.76 8.78 -3.27
N GLY A 352 -2.34 8.52 -2.03
CA GLY A 352 -2.84 7.46 -1.17
C GLY A 352 -3.86 7.89 -0.11
N PRO A 353 -4.34 6.94 0.71
CA PRO A 353 -5.13 7.26 1.89
C PRO A 353 -4.32 8.08 2.91
N THR A 354 -4.62 9.37 3.06
CA THR A 354 -3.85 10.28 3.93
C THR A 354 -4.25 10.22 5.40
N ARG A 355 -5.47 9.76 5.71
CA ARG A 355 -5.99 9.68 7.09
C ARG A 355 -5.62 8.38 7.80
N ILE A 356 -5.13 7.40 7.06
CA ILE A 356 -4.96 6.03 7.53
C ILE A 356 -3.51 5.61 7.22
N PRO A 357 -2.72 5.17 8.22
CA PRO A 357 -1.37 4.66 7.97
C PRO A 357 -1.36 3.53 6.94
N THR A 358 -0.48 3.66 5.95
CA THR A 358 -0.10 2.61 4.99
C THR A 358 1.42 2.65 4.77
N LEU A 359 2.01 1.57 4.27
CA LEU A 359 3.45 1.49 4.03
C LEU A 359 3.92 2.49 2.96
N GLY A 360 3.18 2.63 1.85
CA GLY A 360 3.54 3.57 0.78
C GLY A 360 3.43 5.03 1.20
N MET A 361 2.37 5.40 1.95
CA MET A 361 2.25 6.77 2.48
C MET A 361 3.34 7.08 3.51
N THR A 362 3.79 6.09 4.27
CA THR A 362 4.92 6.26 5.20
C THR A 362 6.22 6.56 4.45
N ILE A 363 6.45 5.91 3.31
CA ILE A 363 7.58 6.22 2.41
C ILE A 363 7.42 7.62 1.82
N TYR A 364 6.22 8.01 1.38
CA TYR A 364 5.94 9.38 0.89
C TYR A 364 6.30 10.44 1.93
N TYR A 365 5.90 10.27 3.19
CA TYR A 365 6.22 11.23 4.25
C TYR A 365 7.73 11.26 4.54
N ALA A 366 8.42 10.12 4.50
CA ALA A 366 9.86 10.07 4.66
C ALA A 366 10.59 10.83 3.53
N ILE A 367 10.15 10.68 2.28
CA ILE A 367 10.70 11.41 1.12
C ILE A 367 10.41 12.91 1.24
N SER A 368 9.15 13.27 1.51
CA SER A 368 8.69 14.66 1.59
C SER A 368 9.41 15.43 2.70
N ALA A 369 9.75 14.75 3.79
CA ALA A 369 10.47 15.32 4.90
C ALA A 369 12.00 15.17 4.77
N ALA A 370 12.53 14.77 3.61
CA ALA A 370 13.97 14.58 3.37
C ALA A 370 14.65 13.67 4.42
N ALA A 371 13.98 12.61 4.85
CA ALA A 371 14.47 11.69 5.89
C ALA A 371 15.85 11.07 5.56
N ILE A 372 16.13 10.87 4.27
CA ILE A 372 17.41 10.35 3.77
C ILE A 372 18.54 11.35 4.11
N LEU A 373 18.37 12.63 3.78
CA LEU A 373 19.36 13.68 4.08
C LEU A 373 19.52 13.89 5.58
N ARG A 374 18.46 13.65 6.36
CA ARG A 374 18.48 13.74 7.83
C ARG A 374 19.04 12.49 8.52
N GLY A 375 19.45 11.45 7.77
CA GLY A 375 20.01 10.22 8.33
C GLY A 375 19.02 9.36 9.12
N MET A 376 17.71 9.60 8.97
CA MET A 376 16.66 8.87 9.69
C MET A 376 16.28 7.59 8.96
N TRP A 377 17.22 6.64 8.93
CA TRP A 377 17.09 5.40 8.17
C TRP A 377 15.91 4.54 8.62
N TRP A 378 15.51 4.61 9.89
CA TRP A 378 14.36 3.85 10.39
C TRP A 378 13.04 4.28 9.73
N TRP A 379 12.90 5.56 9.33
CA TRP A 379 11.64 6.04 8.75
C TRP A 379 11.41 5.52 7.32
N TRP A 380 12.42 5.55 6.46
CA TRP A 380 12.28 5.01 5.09
C TRP A 380 12.62 3.53 5.00
N GLY A 381 13.56 3.03 5.80
CA GLY A 381 14.05 1.66 5.74
C GLY A 381 13.07 0.63 6.29
N VAL A 382 12.43 0.90 7.44
CA VAL A 382 11.46 -0.01 8.06
C VAL A 382 10.29 -0.35 7.12
N PRO A 383 9.57 0.61 6.50
CA PRO A 383 8.48 0.28 5.59
C PRO A 383 8.96 -0.46 4.33
N ILE A 384 10.17 -0.18 3.83
CA ILE A 384 10.74 -0.91 2.68
C ILE A 384 11.05 -2.36 3.05
N VAL A 385 11.68 -2.61 4.21
CA VAL A 385 11.96 -3.97 4.67
C VAL A 385 10.66 -4.77 4.85
N ALA A 386 9.61 -4.14 5.39
CA ALA A 386 8.29 -4.76 5.50
C ALA A 386 7.72 -5.13 4.12
N LEU A 387 7.81 -4.24 3.13
CA LEU A 387 7.40 -4.56 1.75
C LEU A 387 8.23 -5.69 1.13
N VAL A 388 9.55 -5.72 1.37
CA VAL A 388 10.43 -6.81 0.89
C VAL A 388 10.00 -8.15 1.47
N ILE A 389 9.64 -8.21 2.76
CA ILE A 389 9.12 -9.43 3.40
C ILE A 389 7.81 -9.85 2.73
N VAL A 390 6.88 -8.92 2.50
CA VAL A 390 5.60 -9.20 1.82
C VAL A 390 5.82 -9.73 0.40
N PHE A 391 6.63 -9.04 -0.41
CA PHE A 391 6.88 -9.45 -1.79
C PHE A 391 7.63 -10.78 -1.87
N SER A 392 8.58 -11.03 -0.95
CA SER A 392 9.28 -12.31 -0.87
C SER A 392 8.31 -13.45 -0.51
N GLY A 393 7.39 -13.21 0.44
CA GLY A 393 6.36 -14.17 0.82
C GLY A 393 5.42 -14.51 -0.35
N LEU A 394 4.93 -13.49 -1.05
CA LEU A 394 4.09 -13.68 -2.24
C LEU A 394 4.85 -14.37 -3.38
N PHE A 395 6.11 -14.02 -3.61
CA PHE A 395 6.93 -14.68 -4.61
C PHE A 395 7.13 -16.18 -4.31
N LEU A 396 7.43 -16.53 -3.06
CA LEU A 396 7.55 -17.93 -2.63
C LEU A 396 6.23 -18.69 -2.79
N MET A 397 5.10 -18.05 -2.52
CA MET A 397 3.77 -18.62 -2.76
C MET A 397 3.54 -18.89 -4.25
N THR A 398 3.85 -17.95 -5.15
CA THR A 398 3.73 -18.16 -6.61
C THR A 398 4.62 -19.31 -7.07
N VAL A 399 5.90 -19.32 -6.72
CA VAL A 399 6.83 -20.41 -7.09
C VAL A 399 6.37 -21.75 -6.56
N GLY A 400 5.90 -21.78 -5.30
CA GLY A 400 5.38 -22.99 -4.68
C GLY A 400 4.18 -23.57 -5.45
N LEU A 401 3.25 -22.72 -5.87
CA LEU A 401 2.06 -23.12 -6.63
C LEU A 401 2.40 -23.52 -8.07
N ASP A 402 3.34 -22.84 -8.72
CA ASP A 402 3.79 -23.14 -10.09
C ASP A 402 4.49 -24.50 -10.21
N GLU A 403 5.33 -24.86 -9.23
CA GLU A 403 5.98 -26.18 -9.19
C GLU A 403 4.99 -27.34 -9.13
N ILE A 404 3.79 -27.08 -8.63
CA ILE A 404 2.73 -28.08 -8.49
C ILE A 404 1.88 -28.09 -9.76
N ALA A 405 1.54 -26.91 -10.29
CA ALA A 405 0.82 -26.79 -11.55
C ALA A 405 1.60 -27.40 -12.73
N ASN A 406 2.93 -27.37 -12.69
CA ASN A 406 3.79 -27.90 -13.74
C ASN A 406 4.72 -29.04 -13.27
N PRO A 407 4.38 -30.33 -13.53
CA PRO A 407 5.18 -31.48 -13.10
C PRO A 407 6.62 -31.49 -13.63
N ARG A 408 6.89 -30.76 -14.72
CA ARG A 408 8.23 -30.67 -15.34
C ARG A 408 9.24 -29.93 -14.45
N LEU A 409 8.76 -29.08 -13.53
CA LEU A 409 9.61 -28.30 -12.63
C LEU A 409 10.09 -29.10 -11.41
N ARG A 410 9.39 -30.18 -11.02
CA ARG A 410 9.74 -31.04 -9.87
C ARG A 410 11.06 -31.84 -10.03
N GLY A 411 11.60 -31.94 -11.25
CA GLY A 411 12.73 -32.82 -11.58
C GLY A 411 14.12 -32.20 -11.48
N ARG A 412 14.25 -30.87 -11.42
CA ARG A 412 15.57 -30.21 -11.42
C ARG A 412 16.05 -29.94 -10.00
N LYS A 413 16.25 -31.02 -9.23
CA LYS A 413 17.19 -30.93 -8.11
C LYS A 413 18.56 -30.75 -8.73
N VAL A 414 19.08 -29.52 -8.67
CA VAL A 414 20.48 -29.25 -8.94
C VAL A 414 21.26 -30.07 -7.93
N THR A 415 21.77 -31.21 -8.37
CA THR A 415 22.88 -31.89 -7.69
C THR A 415 24.04 -30.92 -7.75
N ALA A 416 24.24 -30.19 -6.66
CA ALA A 416 25.48 -29.51 -6.34
C ALA A 416 26.44 -30.52 -5.71
#